data_AF-A0A5E4IGC8-F1
#
_entry.id   AF-A0A5E4IGC8-F1
#
_cell.length_a   1.000
_cell.length_b   1.000
_cell.length_c   1.000
_cell.angle_alpha   90.00
_cell.angle_beta   90.00
_cell.angle_gamma   90.00
#
_symmetry.space_group_name_H-M   'P 1'
#
loop_
_entity.id
_entity.type
_entity.pdbx_description
1 polymer ?
#
loop_
_entity_poly.entity_id
_entity_poly.type
_entity_poly.pdbx_seq_one_letter_code
_entity_poly.pdbx_strand_id
1 'polypeptide(L)' 'MDKQELLLELKANPKKIRFTRVCQIAEEFGFKTRKGTGSHRVFYRGGLWEILNFQNDGGFV' A
#
# COMPACT_ATOMS: atom_id res chain seq x y z
N MET A 1 7.69 -6.88 11.50
CA MET A 1 6.91 -8.04 11.02
C MET A 1 7.64 -8.66 9.86
N ASP A 2 7.49 -9.96 9.69
CA ASP A 2 8.03 -10.63 8.51
C ASP A 2 7.24 -10.20 7.26
N LYS A 3 7.91 -10.05 6.10
CA LYS A 3 7.25 -9.61 4.86
C LYS A 3 6.22 -10.62 4.37
N GLN A 4 6.42 -11.92 4.63
CA GLN A 4 5.45 -12.96 4.28
C GLN A 4 4.19 -12.83 5.14
N GLU A 5 4.32 -12.52 6.43
CA GLU A 5 3.15 -12.28 7.31
C GLU A 5 2.29 -11.13 6.80
N LEU A 6 2.90 -10.01 6.40
CA LEU A 6 2.19 -8.87 5.82
C LEU A 6 1.48 -9.24 4.50
N LEU A 7 2.12 -10.06 3.68
CA LEU A 7 1.50 -10.53 2.44
C LEU A 7 0.32 -11.47 2.71
N LEU A 8 0.43 -12.34 3.72
CA LEU A 8 -0.66 -13.21 4.16
C LEU A 8 -1.83 -12.41 4.73
N GLU A 9 -1.56 -11.36 5.51
CA GLU A 9 -2.56 -10.41 6.00
C GLU A 9 -3.37 -9.81 4.84
N LEU A 10 -2.68 -9.28 3.81
CA LEU A 10 -3.33 -8.70 2.64
C LEU A 10 -4.14 -9.74 1.84
N LYS A 11 -3.62 -10.97 1.71
CA LYS A 11 -4.30 -12.05 0.98
C LYS A 11 -5.51 -12.63 1.72
N ALA A 12 -5.52 -12.57 3.05
CA ALA A 12 -6.62 -13.09 3.85
C ALA A 12 -7.92 -12.29 3.65
N ASN A 13 -7.82 -10.98 3.41
CA ASN A 13 -8.99 -10.13 3.14
C ASN A 13 -8.69 -9.01 2.12
N PRO A 14 -8.59 -9.34 0.82
CA PRO A 14 -8.18 -8.39 -0.21
C PRO A 14 -9.26 -7.35 -0.55
N LYS A 15 -10.52 -7.56 -0.13
CA LYS A 15 -11.66 -6.70 -0.51
C LYS A 15 -11.90 -5.52 0.44
N LYS A 16 -11.23 -5.49 1.59
CA LYS A 16 -11.49 -4.48 2.61
C LYS A 16 -10.26 -4.23 3.47
N ILE A 17 -9.23 -3.68 2.84
CA ILE A 17 -7.98 -3.34 3.53
C ILE A 17 -8.06 -1.88 3.93
N ARG A 18 -7.69 -1.53 5.16
CA ARG A 18 -7.64 -0.12 5.57
C ARG A 18 -6.62 0.60 4.70
N PHE A 19 -7.00 1.75 4.15
CA PHE A 19 -6.13 2.55 3.29
C PHE A 19 -4.79 2.90 3.95
N THR A 20 -4.84 3.30 5.22
CA THR A 20 -3.62 3.59 5.99
C THR A 20 -2.75 2.36 6.18
N ARG A 21 -3.35 1.18 6.35
CA ARG A 21 -2.62 -0.08 6.53
C ARG A 21 -1.92 -0.51 5.26
N VAL A 22 -2.58 -0.46 4.10
CA VAL A 22 -1.93 -0.81 2.82
C VAL A 22 -0.76 0.14 2.51
N CYS A 23 -0.91 1.43 2.86
CA CYS A 23 0.15 2.42 2.67
C CYS A 23 1.38 2.09 3.53
N GLN A 24 1.17 1.77 4.81
CA GLN A 24 2.25 1.34 5.72
C GLN A 24 2.93 0.06 5.19
N ILE A 25 2.16 -0.92 4.74
CA ILE A 25 2.72 -2.16 4.19
C ILE A 25 3.55 -1.86 2.94
N ALA A 26 3.09 -0.99 2.03
CA ALA A 26 3.87 -0.62 0.86
C ALA A 26 5.24 -0.02 1.25
N GLU A 27 5.28 0.83 2.27
CA GLU A 27 6.51 1.41 2.82
C GLU A 27 7.46 0.32 3.40
N GLU A 28 6.92 -0.64 4.15
CA GLU A 28 7.69 -1.80 4.68
C GLU A 28 8.28 -2.69 3.56
N PHE A 29 7.60 -2.74 2.40
CA PHE A 29 8.11 -3.41 1.20
C PHE A 29 9.14 -2.58 0.42
N GLY A 30 9.51 -1.39 0.92
CA GLY A 30 10.52 -0.52 0.34
C GLY A 30 10.00 0.35 -0.80
N PHE A 31 8.68 0.42 -0.98
CA PHE A 31 8.10 1.44 -1.85
C PHE A 31 8.17 2.81 -1.16
N LYS A 32 8.27 3.85 -1.98
CA LYS A 32 8.32 5.24 -1.57
C LYS A 32 7.15 5.97 -2.19
N THR A 33 6.57 6.91 -1.48
CA THR A 33 5.59 7.84 -2.01
C THR A 33 6.11 9.27 -1.85
N ARG A 34 5.68 10.17 -2.72
CA ARG A 34 5.84 11.61 -2.44
C ARG A 34 4.77 12.01 -1.42
N LYS A 35 5.07 12.97 -0.54
CA LYS A 35 4.05 13.56 0.35
C LYS A 35 3.01 14.24 -0.54
N GLY A 36 1.80 13.68 -0.56
CA GLY A 36 0.64 14.24 -1.26
C GLY A 36 -0.54 14.26 -0.31
N THR A 37 -1.27 15.37 -0.29
CA THR A 37 -2.56 15.49 0.39
C THR A 37 -3.65 15.04 -0.59
N GLY A 38 -4.46 14.05 -0.21
CA GLY A 38 -5.54 13.56 -1.08
C GLY A 38 -5.98 12.13 -0.79
N SER A 39 -7.05 11.73 -1.47
CA SER A 39 -7.60 10.36 -1.42
C SER A 39 -6.76 9.36 -2.22
N HIS A 40 -5.86 9.80 -3.09
CA HIS A 40 -5.02 8.91 -3.88
C HIS A 40 -3.58 8.90 -3.36
N ARG A 41 -2.91 7.75 -3.46
CA ARG A 41 -1.50 7.60 -3.13
C ARG A 41 -0.78 6.72 -4.12
N VAL A 42 0.24 7.29 -4.75
CA VAL A 42 1.09 6.60 -5.72
C VAL A 42 2.43 6.28 -5.10
N PHE A 43 2.79 5.01 -5.16
CA PHE A 43 4.03 4.46 -4.65
C PHE A 43 4.92 3.98 -5.80
N TYR A 44 6.23 4.18 -5.66
CA TYR A 44 7.26 3.76 -6.59
C TYR A 44 8.39 3.07 -5.86
N ARG A 45 9.15 2.20 -6.54
CA ARG A 45 10.34 1.57 -5.98
C ARG A 45 11.44 1.50 -7.03
N GLY A 46 12.65 1.88 -6.65
CA GLY A 46 13.80 1.81 -7.57
C GLY A 46 14.03 0.39 -8.07
N GLY A 47 14.26 0.24 -9.37
CA GLY A 47 14.43 -1.06 -10.03
C GLY A 47 13.12 -1.76 -10.43
N LEU A 48 11.96 -1.16 -10.16
CA LEU A 48 10.66 -1.60 -10.69
C LEU A 48 10.10 -0.53 -11.63
N TRP A 49 9.55 -0.97 -12.76
CA TRP A 49 8.87 -0.07 -13.70
C TRP A 49 7.44 0.20 -13.27
N GLU A 50 6.83 -0.74 -12.57
CA GLU A 50 5.48 -0.66 -12.08
C GLU A 50 5.36 0.25 -10.85
N ILE A 51 4.21 0.90 -10.75
CA ILE A 51 3.79 1.70 -9.61
C ILE A 51 2.65 1.01 -8.88
N LEU A 52 2.49 1.31 -7.59
CA LEU A 52 1.25 1.00 -6.87
C LEU A 52 0.43 2.29 -6.77
N ASN A 53 -0.87 2.19 -7.04
CA ASN A 53 -1.80 3.31 -6.92
C ASN A 53 -2.97 2.90 -6.04
N PHE A 54 -3.11 3.54 -4.88
CA PHE A 54 -4.17 3.28 -3.92
C PHE A 54 -5.13 4.46 -3.86
N GLN A 55 -6.43 4.16 -3.89
CA GLN A 55 -7.50 5.12 -3.66
C GLN A 55 -8.14 4.84 -2.30
N ASN A 56 -8.26 5.87 -1.49
CA ASN A 56 -9.00 5.85 -0.24
C ASN A 56 -10.49 6.04 -0.55
N ASP A 57 -11.25 4.96 -0.47
CA ASP A 57 -12.72 4.96 -0.52
C ASP A 57 -13.27 4.67 0.88
N GLY A 58 -13.81 5.71 1.54
CA GLY A 58 -14.38 5.57 2.88
C GLY A 58 -13.46 5.00 3.96
N GLY A 59 -12.13 5.11 3.80
CA GLY A 59 -11.12 4.56 4.72
C GLY A 59 -10.47 3.25 4.26
N PHE A 60 -10.88 2.71 3.12
CA PHE A 60 -10.44 1.42 2.59
C PHE A 60 -9.87 1.56 1.17
N VAL A 61 -9.17 0.51 0.74
CA VAL A 61 -8.81 0.21 -0.65
C VAL A 61 -9.56 -1.03 -1.10
#